data_AF-A0A838JPT6-F1
#
_entry.id   AF-A0A838JPT6-F1
#
_cell.length_a   1.000
_cell.length_b   1.000
_cell.length_c   1.000
_cell.angle_alpha   90.00
_cell.angle_beta   90.00
_cell.angle_gamma   90.00
#
_symmetry.space_group_name_H-M   'P 1'
#
loop_
_entity.id
_entity.type
_entity.pdbx_description
1 polymer ?
#
loop_
_entity_poly.entity_id
_entity_poly.type
_entity_poly.pdbx_seq_one_letter_code
_entity_poly.pdbx_strand_id
1 'polypeptide(L)'
;MALGQSAGAEATIVSGSVRGKAISILGHTNLLVGQDVRTAAYLRMVRHGMAGELHVDVEEVALEDVGEAWERQGESPGTKLVIVP
;
A
#
# COMPACT_ATOMS: atom_id res chain seq x y z
N MET A 1 -6.29 6.06 5.77
CA MET A 1 -6.65 6.50 4.41
C MET A 1 -6.26 5.42 3.41
N ALA A 2 -7.04 5.21 2.35
CA ALA A 2 -6.68 4.27 1.28
C ALA A 2 -5.67 4.90 0.31
N LEU A 3 -4.87 4.08 -0.37
CA LEU A 3 -3.99 4.52 -1.47
C LEU A 3 -4.84 5.29 -2.51
N GLY A 4 -4.43 6.51 -2.84
CA GLY A 4 -5.14 7.37 -3.81
C GLY A 4 -6.09 8.40 -3.21
N GLN A 5 -6.47 8.31 -1.92
CA GLN A 5 -7.30 9.36 -1.30
C GLN A 5 -6.58 10.71 -1.14
N SER A 6 -5.25 10.71 -1.09
CA SER A 6 -4.44 11.93 -1.13
C SER A 6 -4.38 12.59 -2.51
N ALA A 7 -4.78 11.88 -3.59
CA ALA A 7 -4.73 12.39 -4.96
C ALA A 7 -5.95 13.27 -5.33
N GLY A 8 -6.89 13.46 -4.41
CA GLY A 8 -8.13 14.20 -4.64
C GLY A 8 -9.32 13.30 -5.01
N ALA A 9 -10.50 13.92 -5.16
CA ALA A 9 -11.74 13.20 -5.46
C ALA A 9 -11.84 12.71 -6.92
N GLU A 10 -11.10 13.35 -7.82
CA GLU A 10 -11.18 13.14 -9.26
C GLU A 10 -9.78 13.10 -9.88
N ALA A 11 -9.65 12.41 -11.01
CA ALA A 11 -8.43 12.39 -11.81
C ALA A 11 -8.75 12.59 -13.29
N THR A 12 -8.08 13.54 -13.93
CA THR A 12 -8.18 13.78 -15.38
C THR A 12 -7.16 12.91 -16.11
N ILE A 13 -7.62 12.10 -17.07
CA ILE A 13 -6.77 11.20 -17.85
C ILE A 13 -6.85 11.55 -19.34
N VAL A 14 -5.69 11.65 -20.00
CA VAL A 14 -5.62 11.90 -21.43
C VAL A 14 -6.20 10.71 -22.20
N SER A 15 -7.31 10.95 -22.91
CA SER A 15 -8.07 9.90 -23.57
C SER A 15 -7.26 9.10 -24.61
N GLY A 16 -6.35 9.77 -25.33
CA GLY A 16 -5.46 9.13 -26.30
C GLY A 16 -4.51 8.11 -25.66
N SER A 17 -4.09 8.34 -24.41
CA SER A 17 -3.24 7.39 -23.67
C SER A 17 -3.98 6.09 -23.35
N VAL A 18 -5.27 6.18 -23.02
CA VAL A 18 -6.10 5.02 -22.70
C VAL A 18 -6.44 4.26 -23.97
N ARG A 19 -7.09 4.90 -24.94
CA ARG A 19 -7.59 4.22 -26.15
C ARG A 19 -6.47 3.82 -27.11
N GLY A 20 -5.45 4.68 -27.28
CA GLY A 20 -4.38 4.46 -28.26
C GLY A 20 -3.42 3.34 -27.89
N LYS A 21 -3.23 3.08 -26.58
CA LYS A 21 -2.38 2.00 -26.07
C LYS A 21 -3.16 0.87 -25.40
N ALA A 22 -4.50 0.90 -25.48
CA ALA A 22 -5.40 -0.05 -24.82
C ALA A 22 -5.11 -0.25 -23.32
N ILE A 23 -4.83 0.85 -22.59
CA ILE A 23 -4.55 0.79 -21.15
C ILE A 23 -5.88 0.55 -20.41
N SER A 24 -5.85 -0.34 -19.41
CA SER A 24 -6.99 -0.61 -18.53
C SER A 24 -6.88 0.19 -17.23
N ILE A 25 -7.99 0.76 -16.77
CA ILE A 25 -8.10 1.40 -15.46
C ILE A 25 -8.83 0.43 -14.53
N LEU A 26 -8.14 -0.06 -13.49
CA LEU A 26 -8.69 -0.99 -12.52
C LEU A 26 -8.88 -0.29 -11.18
N GLY A 27 -10.13 -0.17 -10.73
CA GLY A 27 -10.42 0.21 -9.36
C GLY A 27 -10.02 -0.90 -8.40
N HIS A 28 -9.32 -0.55 -7.33
CA HIS A 28 -8.86 -1.52 -6.32
C HIS A 28 -9.36 -1.16 -4.92
N THR A 29 -9.87 -2.15 -4.20
CA THR A 29 -10.15 -2.05 -2.76
C THR A 29 -9.91 -3.40 -2.10
N ASN A 30 -9.24 -3.38 -0.95
CA ASN A 30 -9.13 -4.56 -0.09
C ASN A 30 -10.24 -4.62 0.97
N LEU A 31 -11.12 -3.60 1.04
CA LEU A 31 -12.15 -3.49 2.09
C LEU A 31 -13.31 -4.47 1.89
N LEU A 32 -13.65 -4.77 0.65
CA LEU A 32 -14.79 -5.64 0.28
C LEU A 32 -14.39 -7.10 0.03
N VAL A 33 -13.11 -7.42 0.18
CA VAL A 33 -12.58 -8.76 -0.12
C VAL A 33 -13.05 -9.75 0.95
N GLY A 34 -13.53 -10.92 0.51
CA GLY A 34 -13.92 -12.04 1.38
C GLY A 34 -12.76 -12.57 2.23
N GLN A 35 -13.08 -13.18 3.36
CA GLN A 35 -12.07 -13.65 4.32
C GLN A 35 -11.13 -14.70 3.72
N ASP A 36 -11.67 -15.66 2.96
CA ASP A 36 -10.94 -16.70 2.26
C ASP A 36 -9.89 -16.14 1.30
N VAL A 37 -10.27 -15.13 0.51
CA VAL A 37 -9.36 -14.45 -0.42
C VAL A 37 -8.27 -13.69 0.34
N ARG A 38 -8.61 -13.01 1.46
CA ARG A 38 -7.60 -12.33 2.30
C ARG A 38 -6.61 -13.31 2.89
N THR A 39 -7.08 -14.45 3.41
CA THR A 39 -6.22 -15.51 3.97
C THR A 39 -5.28 -16.05 2.90
N ALA A 40 -5.81 -16.38 1.71
CA ALA A 40 -4.99 -16.87 0.61
C ALA A 40 -3.93 -15.85 0.17
N ALA A 41 -4.29 -14.57 0.08
CA ALA A 41 -3.37 -13.48 -0.26
C ALA A 41 -2.28 -13.29 0.80
N TYR A 42 -2.65 -13.29 2.09
CA TYR A 42 -1.69 -13.19 3.19
C TYR A 42 -0.70 -14.35 3.20
N LEU A 43 -1.18 -15.59 3.08
CA LEU A 43 -0.32 -16.78 3.02
C LEU A 43 0.64 -16.73 1.82
N ARG A 44 0.18 -16.20 0.68
CA ARG A 44 1.05 -15.98 -0.47
C ARG A 44 2.15 -14.96 -0.17
N MET A 45 1.81 -13.84 0.44
CA MET A 45 2.77 -12.80 0.85
C MET A 45 3.83 -13.36 1.82
N VAL A 46 3.40 -14.13 2.82
CA VAL A 46 4.32 -14.80 3.77
C VAL A 46 5.27 -15.75 3.04
N ARG A 47 4.77 -16.56 2.09
CA ARG A 47 5.64 -17.45 1.30
C ARG A 47 6.71 -16.68 0.53
N HIS A 48 6.36 -15.58 -0.11
CA HIS A 48 7.34 -14.74 -0.80
C HIS A 48 8.37 -14.13 0.16
N GLY A 49 7.93 -13.68 1.34
CA GLY A 49 8.84 -13.18 2.38
C GLY A 49 9.82 -14.26 2.87
N MET A 50 9.32 -15.46 3.14
CA MET A 50 10.17 -16.59 3.56
C MET A 50 11.16 -17.03 2.46
N ALA A 51 10.78 -16.91 1.19
CA ALA A 51 11.65 -17.21 0.06
C ALA A 51 12.66 -16.08 -0.26
N GLY A 52 12.57 -14.93 0.42
CA GLY A 52 13.39 -13.75 0.11
C GLY A 52 13.00 -13.03 -1.19
N GLU A 53 11.86 -13.40 -1.79
CA GLU A 53 11.31 -12.77 -3.01
C GLU A 53 10.58 -11.45 -2.70
N LEU A 54 10.22 -11.25 -1.43
CA LEU A 54 9.62 -10.02 -0.92
C LEU A 54 10.43 -9.51 0.27
N HIS A 55 11.05 -8.34 0.09
CA HIS A 55 11.76 -7.63 1.15
C HIS A 55 11.12 -6.25 1.34
N VAL A 56 11.06 -5.81 2.59
CA VAL A 56 10.57 -4.48 2.96
C VAL A 56 11.58 -3.91 3.93
N ASP A 57 12.17 -2.77 3.59
CA ASP A 57 12.98 -2.00 4.53
C ASP A 57 12.06 -1.52 5.66
N VAL A 58 12.48 -1.80 6.90
CA VAL A 58 11.72 -1.44 8.11
C VAL A 58 12.55 -0.55 9.01
N GLU A 59 11.88 0.41 9.63
CA GLU A 59 12.41 1.19 10.74
C GLU A 59 11.50 0.95 11.94
N GLU A 60 12.09 0.49 13.04
CA GLU A 60 11.38 0.32 14.31
C GLU A 60 11.30 1.68 15.01
N VAL A 61 10.10 2.06 15.44
CA VAL A 61 9.83 3.30 16.17
C VAL A 61 9.15 2.95 17.48
N ALA A 62 9.62 3.55 18.57
CA ALA A 62 9.08 3.29 19.89
C ALA A 62 7.63 3.81 19.99
N LEU A 63 6.82 3.18 20.85
CA LEU A 63 5.40 3.53 21.00
C LEU A 63 5.22 4.98 21.48
N GLU A 64 6.12 5.49 22.31
CA GLU A 64 6.17 6.89 22.75
C GLU A 64 6.29 7.89 21.60
N ASP A 65 6.91 7.49 20.49
CA ASP A 65 7.20 8.35 19.33
C ASP A 65 6.16 8.19 18.21
N VAL A 66 5.03 7.52 18.48
CA VAL A 66 3.98 7.23 17.47
C VAL A 66 3.42 8.49 16.81
N GLY A 67 3.40 9.63 17.53
CA GLY A 67 2.99 10.91 16.99
C GLY A 67 3.90 11.39 15.86
N GLU A 68 5.21 11.39 16.11
CA GLU A 68 6.21 11.76 15.11
C GLU A 68 6.21 10.76 13.94
N ALA A 69 6.12 9.47 14.23
CA ALA A 69 6.03 8.43 13.20
C ALA A 69 4.85 8.66 12.25
N TRP A 70 3.70 9.14 12.77
CA TRP A 70 2.52 9.42 11.97
C TRP A 70 2.73 10.58 10.99
N GLU A 71 3.35 11.67 11.44
CA GLU A 71 3.69 12.81 10.61
C GLU A 71 4.68 12.41 9.50
N ARG A 72 5.76 11.73 9.89
CA ARG A 72 6.78 11.20 8.96
C ARG A 72 6.18 10.28 7.92
N GLN A 73 5.27 9.39 8.30
CA GLN A 73 4.58 8.48 7.36
C GLN A 73 3.78 9.25 6.29
N GLY A 74 3.22 10.41 6.63
CA GLY A 74 2.51 11.28 5.70
C GLY A 74 3.40 11.82 4.58
N GLU A 75 4.68 12.04 4.87
CA GLU A 75 5.69 12.49 3.90
C GLU A 75 6.21 11.36 2.99
N SER A 76 5.73 10.12 3.18
CA SER A 76 6.13 8.94 2.41
C SER A 76 7.65 8.67 2.50
N PRO A 77 8.17 8.28 3.67
CA PRO A 77 9.61 8.27 3.97
C PRO A 77 10.42 7.19 3.23
N GLY A 78 9.80 6.44 2.30
CA GLY A 78 10.45 5.39 1.52
C GLY A 78 10.74 4.09 2.28
N THR A 79 10.52 4.06 3.59
CA THR A 79 10.65 2.88 4.46
C THR A 79 9.35 2.58 5.19
N LYS A 80 9.20 1.34 5.69
CA LYS A 80 8.06 0.96 6.51
C LYS A 80 8.35 1.25 7.98
N LEU A 81 7.64 2.21 8.56
CA LEU A 81 7.67 2.44 10.01
C LEU A 81 6.88 1.33 10.73
N VAL A 82 7.50 0.69 11.73
CA VAL A 82 6.92 -0.38 12.56
C VAL A 82 6.97 0.07 14.01
N ILE A 83 5.79 0.17 14.65
CA ILE A 83 5.73 0.55 16.06
C ILE A 83 6.07 -0.66 16.93
N VAL A 84 7.01 -0.48 17.85
CA VAL A 84 7.40 -1.48 18.85
C VAL A 84 7.02 -1.03 20.26
N PRO A 85 6.74 -1.95 21.20
CA PRO A 85 6.30 -1.63 22.55
C PRO A 85 7.32 -0.91 23.42
#